data_AF-A0A2E6VVS5-F1
#
_entry.id   AF-A0A2E6VVS5-F1
#
_cell.length_a   1.000
_cell.length_b   1.000
_cell.length_c   1.000
_cell.angle_alpha   90.00
_cell.angle_beta   90.00
_cell.angle_gamma   90.00
#
_symmetry.space_group_name_H-M   'P 1'
#
loop_
_entity.id
_entity.type
_entity.pdbx_description
1 polymer ?
#
loop_
_entity_poly.entity_id
_entity_poly.type
_entity_poly.pdbx_seq_one_letter_code
_entity_poly.pdbx_strand_id
1 'polypeptide(L)'
;MIVRPYDFWLALLFDEGLRTRFTNDVEQTLSESGLSDEAQAVFAKVDLHGLALDAKGRGQYLMSALCRSFPFTVACLGTAEGADRGMRLFLKEIPSFHNLSERTLAFGSHLGELIGENLWNAKPVLVELVRAIHEFEMAVAKNTARCREAVNAGQPIPRVEKVSNSAIKRQNLVLPPFMLVSQLPVSFGVLAQALFNPAPETVWDRVQTKHSLDQARLESVASGATLPVTVVARAQVLGIQGQRGGSGAVAPLIHVSHLKMELSGRKASLFHAIKGDQKLTDYPAELQKPLRQFIDAGFVALK
;
A
#
# COMPACT_ATOMS: atom_id res chain seq x y z
N MET A 1 -5.09 29.35 20.58
CA MET A 1 -4.50 28.06 20.95
C MET A 1 -3.03 28.15 20.62
N ILE A 2 -2.12 27.98 21.58
CA ILE A 2 -0.67 28.13 21.32
C ILE A 2 -0.21 26.92 20.51
N VAL A 3 0.37 27.17 19.34
CA VAL A 3 0.97 26.12 18.50
C VAL A 3 2.33 25.75 19.09
N ARG A 4 2.63 24.47 19.20
CA ARG A 4 3.97 24.04 19.66
C ARG A 4 4.97 24.28 18.54
N PRO A 5 6.19 24.81 18.83
CA PRO A 5 7.21 25.06 17.81
C PRO A 5 7.51 23.86 16.91
N TYR A 6 7.51 22.65 17.49
CA TYR A 6 7.70 21.41 16.74
C TYR A 6 6.60 21.17 15.69
N ASP A 7 5.33 21.42 16.03
CA ASP A 7 4.21 21.22 15.12
C ASP A 7 4.27 22.23 13.95
N PHE A 8 4.68 23.47 14.22
CA PHE A 8 4.88 24.48 13.18
C PHE A 8 6.05 24.12 12.25
N TRP A 9 7.15 23.58 12.78
CA TRP A 9 8.26 23.07 11.98
C TRP A 9 7.80 21.93 11.04
N LEU A 10 7.05 20.97 11.57
CA LEU A 10 6.48 19.89 10.75
C LEU A 10 5.52 20.42 9.67
N ALA A 11 4.70 21.42 10.01
CA ALA A 11 3.81 22.05 9.05
C ALA A 11 4.60 22.75 7.92
N LEU A 12 5.69 23.46 8.23
CA LEU A 12 6.54 24.08 7.19
C LEU A 12 7.19 23.03 6.26
N LEU A 13 7.55 21.86 6.81
CA LEU A 13 8.14 20.78 6.01
C LEU A 13 7.12 20.13 5.06
N PHE A 14 5.86 19.98 5.47
CA PHE A 14 4.90 19.14 4.74
C PHE A 14 3.68 19.86 4.16
N ASP A 15 3.35 21.08 4.61
CA ASP A 15 2.35 21.95 4.02
C ASP A 15 3.03 22.95 3.06
N GLU A 16 2.96 22.66 1.77
CA GLU A 16 3.50 23.52 0.71
C GLU A 16 2.83 24.90 0.66
N GLY A 17 1.53 24.97 0.98
CA GLY A 17 0.81 26.24 1.00
C GLY A 17 1.29 27.13 2.15
N LEU A 18 1.45 26.56 3.35
CA LEU A 18 2.05 27.28 4.48
C LEU A 18 3.49 27.71 4.18
N ARG A 19 4.31 26.82 3.64
CA ARG A 19 5.71 27.14 3.31
C ARG A 19 5.82 28.24 2.25
N THR A 20 4.93 28.25 1.26
CA THR A 20 4.87 29.31 0.25
C THR A 20 4.53 30.66 0.89
N ARG A 21 3.51 30.72 1.77
CA ARG A 21 3.19 31.95 2.52
C ARG A 21 4.36 32.40 3.38
N PHE A 22 4.97 31.47 4.12
CA PHE A 22 6.13 31.74 4.98
C PHE A 22 7.32 32.29 4.19
N THR A 23 7.58 31.77 2.99
CA THR A 23 8.68 32.22 2.13
C THR A 23 8.41 33.61 1.56
N ASN A 24 7.16 33.93 1.26
CA ASN A 24 6.77 35.21 0.68
C ASN A 24 6.71 36.33 1.74
N ASP A 25 6.21 36.02 2.93
CA ASP A 25 6.09 36.95 4.05
C ASP A 25 6.26 36.22 5.39
N VAL A 26 7.50 36.19 5.87
CA VAL A 26 7.88 35.53 7.13
C VAL A 26 7.21 36.20 8.31
N GLU A 27 7.22 37.55 8.36
CA GLU A 27 6.70 38.31 9.50
C GLU A 27 5.20 38.13 9.65
N GLN A 28 4.44 38.29 8.56
CA GLN A 28 3.00 38.08 8.59
C GLN A 28 2.68 36.63 8.98
N THR A 29 3.34 35.65 8.36
CA THR A 29 3.05 34.23 8.64
C THR A 29 3.35 33.86 10.10
N LEU A 30 4.40 34.44 10.70
CA LEU A 30 4.71 34.23 12.12
C LEU A 30 3.69 34.90 13.04
N SER A 31 3.26 36.11 12.72
CA SER A 31 2.22 36.81 13.50
C SER A 31 0.89 36.04 13.55
N GLU A 32 0.56 35.33 12.46
CA GLU A 32 -0.65 34.52 12.34
C GLU A 32 -0.49 33.08 12.89
N SER A 33 0.73 32.66 13.23
CA SER A 33 1.05 31.27 13.56
C SER A 33 0.57 30.83 14.95
N GLY A 34 0.31 31.77 15.86
CA GLY A 34 0.02 31.48 17.28
C GLY A 34 1.20 30.93 18.08
N LEU A 35 2.44 31.11 17.59
CA LEU A 35 3.69 30.83 18.32
C LEU A 35 3.97 31.92 19.38
N SER A 36 4.73 31.57 20.42
CA SER A 36 5.25 32.57 21.37
C SER A 36 6.32 33.46 20.71
N ASP A 37 6.55 34.64 21.26
CA ASP A 37 7.53 35.60 20.73
C ASP A 37 8.94 34.99 20.65
N GLU A 38 9.33 34.19 21.64
CA GLU A 38 10.63 33.50 21.63
C GLU A 38 10.72 32.50 20.48
N ALA A 39 9.65 31.77 20.20
CA ALA A 39 9.61 30.83 19.09
C ALA A 39 9.61 31.56 17.75
N GLN A 40 8.84 32.64 17.61
CA GLN A 40 8.83 33.46 16.40
C GLN A 40 10.23 34.01 16.08
N ALA A 41 10.97 34.49 17.09
CA ALA A 41 12.34 34.97 16.91
C ALA A 41 13.32 33.91 16.40
N VAL A 42 13.07 32.62 16.69
CA VAL A 42 13.84 31.50 16.12
C VAL A 42 13.46 31.27 14.67
N PHE A 43 12.16 31.20 14.36
CA PHE A 43 11.69 30.95 12.99
C PHE A 43 12.01 32.09 12.02
N ALA A 44 12.07 33.34 12.49
CA ALA A 44 12.46 34.50 11.69
C ALA A 44 13.88 34.39 11.11
N LYS A 45 14.73 33.52 11.67
CA LYS A 45 16.12 33.31 11.25
C LYS A 45 16.32 32.06 10.40
N VAL A 46 15.24 31.38 10.00
CA VAL A 46 15.32 30.14 9.23
C VAL A 46 15.86 30.41 7.84
N ASP A 47 16.85 29.64 7.42
CA ASP A 47 17.30 29.61 6.03
C ASP A 47 16.19 29.03 5.14
N LEU A 48 15.53 29.90 4.38
CA LEU A 48 14.42 29.54 3.49
C LEU A 48 14.85 28.59 2.38
N HIS A 49 16.10 28.69 1.90
CA HIS A 49 16.62 27.78 0.89
C HIS A 49 16.83 26.37 1.48
N GLY A 50 17.49 26.30 2.64
CA GLY A 50 17.64 25.07 3.41
C GLY A 50 16.31 24.42 3.75
N LEU A 51 15.31 25.21 4.17
CA LEU A 51 13.95 24.74 4.44
C LEU A 51 13.30 24.12 3.20
N ALA A 52 13.39 24.78 2.04
CA ALA A 52 12.83 24.27 0.80
C ALA A 52 13.50 22.95 0.36
N LEU A 53 14.82 22.85 0.50
CA LEU A 53 15.58 21.64 0.17
C LEU A 53 15.24 20.48 1.12
N ASP A 54 15.17 20.73 2.42
CA ASP A 54 14.80 19.70 3.42
C ASP A 54 13.35 19.22 3.22
N ALA A 55 12.41 20.15 3.02
CA ALA A 55 11.01 19.83 2.72
C ALA A 55 10.88 18.95 1.47
N LYS A 56 11.60 19.31 0.38
CA LYS A 56 11.61 18.53 -0.87
C LYS A 56 12.18 17.14 -0.64
N GLY A 57 13.34 17.02 0.01
CA GLY A 57 14.00 15.74 0.26
C GLY A 57 13.16 14.80 1.12
N ARG A 58 12.61 15.31 2.23
CA ARG A 58 11.71 14.53 3.11
C ARG A 58 10.43 14.13 2.42
N GLY A 59 9.82 15.05 1.67
CA GLY A 59 8.61 14.76 0.89
C GLY A 59 8.86 13.66 -0.15
N GLN A 60 9.97 13.72 -0.88
CA GLN A 60 10.35 12.66 -1.83
C GLN A 60 10.55 11.30 -1.14
N TYR A 61 11.28 11.28 -0.02
CA TYR A 61 11.50 10.06 0.75
C TYR A 61 10.18 9.45 1.25
N LEU A 62 9.30 10.25 1.85
CA LEU A 62 8.02 9.78 2.38
C LEU A 62 7.12 9.26 1.27
N MET A 63 6.99 9.99 0.16
CA MET A 63 6.19 9.52 -0.96
C MET A 63 6.74 8.23 -1.56
N SER A 64 8.07 8.10 -1.73
CA SER A 64 8.67 6.83 -2.16
C SER A 64 8.34 5.68 -1.20
N ALA A 65 8.35 5.93 0.11
CA ALA A 65 8.02 4.90 1.10
C ALA A 65 6.53 4.51 1.07
N LEU A 66 5.63 5.48 0.97
CA LEU A 66 4.18 5.27 0.98
C LEU A 66 3.69 4.57 -0.30
N CYS A 67 4.19 5.00 -1.46
CA CYS A 67 3.76 4.45 -2.75
C CYS A 67 4.17 2.99 -2.97
N ARG A 68 5.18 2.47 -2.26
CA ARG A 68 5.61 1.06 -2.35
C ARG A 68 4.52 0.06 -2.00
N SER A 69 3.57 0.45 -1.15
CA SER A 69 2.45 -0.42 -0.77
C SER A 69 1.33 -0.44 -1.81
N PHE A 70 1.34 0.52 -2.75
CA PHE A 70 0.30 0.72 -3.76
C PHE A 70 0.89 0.96 -5.16
N PRO A 71 1.84 0.12 -5.64
CA PRO A 71 2.58 0.40 -6.86
C PRO A 71 1.70 0.49 -8.10
N PHE A 72 0.67 -0.36 -8.22
CA PHE A 72 -0.19 -0.31 -9.39
C PHE A 72 -1.18 0.85 -9.30
N THR A 73 -1.81 1.08 -8.14
CA THR A 73 -2.72 2.22 -7.97
C THR A 73 -2.00 3.54 -8.19
N VAL A 74 -0.80 3.72 -7.62
CA VAL A 74 -0.02 4.96 -7.79
C VAL A 74 0.41 5.15 -9.25
N ALA A 75 0.86 4.09 -9.92
CA ALA A 75 1.21 4.17 -11.34
C ALA A 75 -0.01 4.51 -12.22
N CYS A 76 -1.17 3.93 -11.91
CA CYS A 76 -2.42 4.24 -12.60
C CYS A 76 -2.84 5.70 -12.41
N LEU A 77 -2.88 6.19 -11.18
CA LEU A 77 -3.22 7.60 -10.91
C LEU A 77 -2.20 8.54 -11.55
N GLY A 78 -0.92 8.18 -11.50
CA GLY A 78 0.18 8.95 -12.07
C GLY A 78 0.15 9.10 -13.59
N THR A 79 -0.74 8.42 -14.32
CA THR A 79 -0.92 8.69 -15.76
C THR A 79 -1.66 9.99 -16.02
N ALA A 80 -2.44 10.50 -15.06
CA ALA A 80 -3.18 11.75 -15.23
C ALA A 80 -2.32 12.98 -14.94
N GLU A 81 -2.69 14.08 -15.58
CA GLU A 81 -2.06 15.37 -15.35
C GLU A 81 -2.34 15.88 -13.93
N GLY A 82 -1.30 16.34 -13.23
CA GLY A 82 -1.41 16.88 -11.87
C GLY A 82 -1.68 15.84 -10.78
N ALA A 83 -1.71 14.54 -11.09
CA ALA A 83 -1.97 13.48 -10.12
C ALA A 83 -0.92 13.43 -9.00
N ASP A 84 0.32 13.79 -9.29
CA ASP A 84 1.39 13.88 -8.29
C ASP A 84 1.07 14.93 -7.21
N ARG A 85 0.48 16.07 -7.59
CA ARG A 85 0.02 17.10 -6.66
C ARG A 85 -1.07 16.54 -5.74
N GLY A 86 -2.08 15.88 -6.31
CA GLY A 86 -3.16 15.26 -5.53
C GLY A 86 -2.64 14.24 -4.51
N MET A 87 -1.67 13.41 -4.89
CA MET A 87 -1.03 12.46 -3.98
C MET A 87 -0.18 13.15 -2.89
N ARG A 88 0.52 14.24 -3.21
CA ARG A 88 1.35 14.99 -2.25
C ARG A 88 0.55 15.72 -1.19
N LEU A 89 -0.73 16.05 -1.44
CA LEU A 89 -1.57 16.72 -0.45
C LEU A 89 -1.66 15.93 0.86
N PHE A 90 -1.56 14.59 0.79
CA PHE A 90 -1.50 13.72 1.96
C PHE A 90 -0.31 14.02 2.89
N LEU A 91 0.81 14.57 2.39
CA LEU A 91 1.97 14.87 3.22
C LEU A 91 1.63 15.81 4.38
N LYS A 92 0.68 16.73 4.18
CA LYS A 92 0.18 17.63 5.22
C LYS A 92 -0.41 16.89 6.43
N GLU A 93 -0.92 15.68 6.22
CA GLU A 93 -1.56 14.86 7.25
C GLU A 93 -0.58 13.93 7.98
N ILE A 94 0.63 13.72 7.43
CA ILE A 94 1.65 12.83 8.01
C ILE A 94 1.94 13.08 9.49
N PRO A 95 2.06 14.34 9.97
CA PRO A 95 2.29 14.63 11.38
C PRO A 95 1.26 14.02 12.34
N SER A 96 0.05 13.76 11.86
CA SER A 96 -1.06 13.22 12.67
C SER A 96 -0.95 11.72 12.95
N PHE A 97 0.02 11.01 12.36
CA PHE A 97 0.12 9.55 12.45
C PHE A 97 1.37 9.09 13.21
N HIS A 98 1.17 8.13 14.11
CA HIS A 98 2.18 7.72 15.08
C HIS A 98 3.06 6.56 14.58
N ASN A 99 2.56 5.71 13.68
CA ASN A 99 3.33 4.59 13.15
C ASN A 99 3.20 4.42 11.62
N LEU A 100 4.08 3.56 11.06
CA LEU A 100 4.15 3.33 9.62
C LEU A 100 2.89 2.65 9.06
N SER A 101 2.31 1.68 9.79
CA SER A 101 1.10 0.98 9.31
C SER A 101 -0.08 1.94 9.20
N GLU A 102 -0.29 2.80 10.20
CA GLU A 102 -1.30 3.87 10.17
C GLU A 102 -1.09 4.79 8.98
N ARG A 103 0.13 5.29 8.75
CA ARG A 103 0.45 6.15 7.61
C ARG A 103 0.17 5.47 6.28
N THR A 104 0.56 4.21 6.12
CA THR A 104 0.31 3.45 4.89
C THR A 104 -1.18 3.26 4.65
N LEU A 105 -1.96 2.93 5.68
CA LEU A 105 -3.40 2.73 5.54
C LEU A 105 -4.14 4.04 5.27
N ALA A 106 -3.77 5.12 5.96
CA ALA A 106 -4.33 6.44 5.71
C ALA A 106 -4.00 6.96 4.31
N PHE A 107 -2.76 6.75 3.84
CA PHE A 107 -2.40 7.06 2.45
C PHE A 107 -3.22 6.22 1.47
N GLY A 108 -3.43 4.94 1.74
CA GLY A 108 -4.33 4.09 0.97
C GLY A 108 -5.74 4.68 0.89
N SER A 109 -6.32 5.10 2.02
CA SER A 109 -7.63 5.75 2.04
C SER A 109 -7.65 7.04 1.20
N HIS A 110 -6.62 7.89 1.31
CA HIS A 110 -6.46 9.09 0.48
C HIS A 110 -6.45 8.75 -1.02
N LEU A 111 -5.70 7.72 -1.44
CA LEU A 111 -5.73 7.24 -2.83
C LEU A 111 -7.14 6.79 -3.24
N GLY A 112 -7.87 6.12 -2.34
CA GLY A 112 -9.25 5.72 -2.54
C GLY A 112 -10.19 6.90 -2.76
N GLU A 113 -10.00 8.01 -2.04
CA GLU A 113 -10.75 9.26 -2.22
C GLU A 113 -10.45 9.90 -3.58
N LEU A 114 -9.16 9.99 -3.97
CA LEU A 114 -8.76 10.50 -5.30
C LEU A 114 -9.43 9.71 -6.44
N ILE A 115 -9.54 8.38 -6.29
CA ILE A 115 -10.22 7.50 -7.25
C ILE A 115 -11.73 7.72 -7.20
N GLY A 116 -12.32 7.72 -6.00
CA GLY A 116 -13.76 7.76 -5.77
C GLY A 116 -14.41 9.06 -6.26
N GLU A 117 -13.76 10.19 -6.00
CA GLU A 117 -14.17 11.51 -6.47
C GLU A 117 -13.74 11.80 -7.92
N ASN A 118 -13.01 10.87 -8.54
CA ASN A 118 -12.45 11.00 -9.88
C ASN A 118 -11.71 12.34 -10.09
N LEU A 119 -10.91 12.76 -9.10
CA LEU A 119 -10.19 14.04 -9.10
C LEU A 119 -9.10 14.14 -10.19
N TRP A 120 -8.92 13.06 -10.95
CA TRP A 120 -7.99 12.90 -12.06
C TRP A 120 -8.71 12.83 -13.42
N ASN A 121 -10.02 13.06 -13.46
CA ASN A 121 -10.87 13.18 -14.66
C ASN A 121 -10.73 12.02 -15.66
N ALA A 122 -10.68 10.79 -15.15
CA ALA A 122 -10.60 9.58 -15.96
C ALA A 122 -11.98 9.14 -16.48
N LYS A 123 -11.97 8.34 -17.56
CA LYS A 123 -13.18 7.66 -18.05
C LYS A 123 -13.74 6.70 -16.99
N PRO A 124 -15.07 6.53 -16.88
CA PRO A 124 -15.67 5.64 -15.87
C PRO A 124 -15.12 4.21 -15.87
N VAL A 125 -14.87 3.63 -17.06
CA VAL A 125 -14.31 2.28 -17.18
C VAL A 125 -12.90 2.17 -16.57
N LEU A 126 -12.09 3.23 -16.69
CA LEU A 126 -10.76 3.28 -16.11
C LEU A 126 -10.84 3.46 -14.58
N VAL A 127 -11.78 4.30 -14.09
CA VAL A 127 -12.03 4.45 -12.65
C VAL A 127 -12.35 3.10 -12.00
N GLU A 128 -13.22 2.30 -12.61
CA GLU A 128 -13.59 0.98 -12.08
C GLU A 128 -12.42 -0.02 -12.10
N LEU A 129 -11.60 0.01 -13.16
CA LEU A 129 -10.36 -0.77 -13.20
C LEU A 129 -9.43 -0.41 -12.04
N VAL A 130 -9.17 0.89 -11.85
CA VAL A 130 -8.26 1.37 -10.81
C VAL A 130 -8.82 1.14 -9.41
N ARG A 131 -10.13 1.24 -9.22
CA ARG A 131 -10.81 0.91 -7.97
C ARG A 131 -10.58 -0.55 -7.59
N ALA A 132 -10.77 -1.49 -8.50
CA ALA A 132 -10.54 -2.91 -8.24
C ALA A 132 -9.07 -3.22 -7.86
N ILE A 133 -8.11 -2.57 -8.53
CA ILE A 133 -6.68 -2.68 -8.20
C ILE A 133 -6.41 -2.13 -6.81
N HIS A 134 -6.94 -0.94 -6.52
CA HIS A 134 -6.77 -0.26 -5.24
C HIS A 134 -7.34 -1.07 -4.08
N GLU A 135 -8.54 -1.63 -4.22
CA GLU A 135 -9.16 -2.49 -3.22
C GLU A 135 -8.28 -3.68 -2.87
N PHE A 136 -7.65 -4.31 -3.87
CA PHE A 136 -6.71 -5.40 -3.64
C PHE A 136 -5.42 -4.93 -2.94
N GLU A 137 -4.78 -3.86 -3.40
CA GLU A 137 -3.55 -3.34 -2.76
C GLU A 137 -3.82 -2.87 -1.33
N MET A 138 -4.97 -2.24 -1.08
CA MET A 138 -5.43 -1.86 0.26
C MET A 138 -5.73 -3.06 1.14
N ALA A 139 -6.33 -4.12 0.60
CA ALA A 139 -6.50 -5.38 1.33
C ALA A 139 -5.16 -5.99 1.73
N VAL A 140 -4.16 -5.98 0.84
CA VAL A 140 -2.78 -6.44 1.13
C VAL A 140 -2.13 -5.57 2.22
N ALA A 141 -2.29 -4.25 2.17
CA ALA A 141 -1.78 -3.35 3.20
C ALA A 141 -2.44 -3.61 4.58
N LYS A 142 -3.77 -3.76 4.63
CA LYS A 142 -4.51 -4.12 5.85
C LYS A 142 -4.08 -5.48 6.39
N ASN A 143 -3.91 -6.46 5.52
CA ASN A 143 -3.47 -7.79 5.89
C ASN A 143 -2.03 -7.80 6.44
N THR A 144 -1.15 -6.95 5.88
CA THR A 144 0.19 -6.69 6.41
C THR A 144 0.15 -6.13 7.83
N ALA A 145 -0.67 -5.10 8.06
CA ALA A 145 -0.82 -4.47 9.37
C ALA A 145 -1.33 -5.49 10.42
N ARG A 146 -2.40 -6.23 10.09
CA ARG A 146 -2.96 -7.28 10.95
C ARG A 146 -1.94 -8.39 11.26
N CYS A 147 -1.13 -8.80 10.28
CA CYS A 147 -0.07 -9.78 10.49
C CYS A 147 0.99 -9.26 11.48
N ARG A 148 1.40 -7.99 11.35
CA ARG A 148 2.36 -7.37 12.28
C ARG A 148 1.79 -7.26 13.70
N GLU A 149 0.52 -6.86 13.83
CA GLU A 149 -0.17 -6.80 15.12
C GLU A 149 -0.22 -8.17 15.79
N ALA A 150 -0.56 -9.22 15.04
CA ALA A 150 -0.58 -10.59 15.54
C ALA A 150 0.80 -11.05 16.02
N VAL A 151 1.86 -10.78 15.26
CA VAL A 151 3.25 -11.10 15.66
C VAL A 151 3.65 -10.33 16.92
N ASN A 152 3.32 -9.04 17.00
CA ASN A 152 3.59 -8.22 18.19
C ASN A 152 2.84 -8.72 19.43
N ALA A 153 1.63 -9.27 19.24
CA ALA A 153 0.86 -9.94 20.28
C ALA A 153 1.37 -11.35 20.62
N GLY A 154 2.48 -11.81 20.03
CA GLY A 154 3.07 -13.13 20.27
C GLY A 154 2.32 -14.27 19.59
N GLN A 155 1.39 -13.98 18.67
CA GLN A 155 0.66 -15.02 17.96
C GLN A 155 1.58 -15.71 16.93
N PRO A 156 1.57 -17.06 16.88
CA PRO A 156 2.35 -17.78 15.88
C PRO A 156 1.77 -17.54 14.48
N ILE A 157 2.61 -17.07 13.55
CA ILE A 157 2.24 -16.99 12.13
C ILE A 157 2.71 -18.29 11.44
N PRO A 158 1.80 -19.11 10.91
CA PRO A 158 2.17 -20.36 10.26
C PRO A 158 3.10 -20.09 9.07
N ARG A 159 4.28 -20.74 9.07
CA ARG A 159 5.19 -20.71 7.92
C ARG A 159 4.59 -21.50 6.77
N VAL A 160 5.08 -21.25 5.55
CA VAL A 160 4.80 -22.16 4.43
C VAL A 160 5.74 -23.34 4.56
N GLU A 161 5.17 -24.49 4.90
CA GLU A 161 5.89 -25.74 5.04
C GLU A 161 5.64 -26.65 3.84
N LYS A 162 6.65 -27.44 3.47
CA LYS A 162 6.46 -28.51 2.49
C LYS A 162 5.66 -29.62 3.14
N VAL A 163 4.50 -29.90 2.56
CA VAL A 163 3.57 -30.89 3.07
C VAL A 163 3.83 -32.25 2.41
N SER A 164 3.89 -33.33 3.21
CA SER A 164 4.10 -34.67 2.68
C SER A 164 2.83 -35.25 2.02
N ASN A 165 3.01 -36.11 1.02
CA ASN A 165 1.90 -36.79 0.35
C ASN A 165 1.00 -37.58 1.31
N SER A 166 1.54 -38.14 2.40
CA SER A 166 0.74 -38.87 3.38
C SER A 166 -0.10 -37.93 4.22
N ALA A 167 0.42 -36.75 4.59
CA ALA A 167 -0.31 -35.75 5.36
C ALA A 167 -1.51 -35.23 4.56
N ILE A 168 -1.32 -34.93 3.28
CA ILE A 168 -2.37 -34.45 2.35
C ILE A 168 -3.58 -35.40 2.30
N LYS A 169 -3.33 -36.71 2.39
CA LYS A 169 -4.40 -37.72 2.36
C LYS A 169 -5.11 -37.91 3.71
N ARG A 170 -4.50 -37.49 4.82
CA ARG A 170 -4.95 -37.85 6.18
C ARG A 170 -5.50 -36.67 6.96
N GLN A 171 -5.01 -35.47 6.69
CA GLN A 171 -5.35 -34.25 7.43
C GLN A 171 -6.38 -33.41 6.69
N ASN A 172 -7.06 -32.55 7.45
CA ASN A 172 -8.11 -31.70 6.91
C ASN A 172 -7.50 -30.47 6.25
N LEU A 173 -8.08 -30.04 5.13
CA LEU A 173 -7.68 -28.82 4.44
C LEU A 173 -8.21 -27.60 5.19
N VAL A 174 -7.34 -26.66 5.52
CA VAL A 174 -7.70 -25.39 6.15
C VAL A 174 -7.12 -24.21 5.38
N LEU A 175 -7.86 -23.10 5.36
CA LEU A 175 -7.33 -21.83 4.87
C LEU A 175 -6.38 -21.25 5.94
N PRO A 176 -5.12 -20.93 5.60
CA PRO A 176 -4.19 -20.32 6.54
C PRO A 176 -4.67 -18.90 6.92
N PRO A 177 -4.27 -18.41 8.11
CA PRO A 177 -4.56 -17.03 8.50
C PRO A 177 -3.87 -16.05 7.54
N PHE A 178 -4.40 -14.82 7.47
CA PHE A 178 -3.87 -13.76 6.62
C PHE A 178 -3.81 -14.11 5.12
N MET A 179 -4.77 -14.91 4.68
CA MET A 179 -5.02 -15.19 3.27
C MET A 179 -6.07 -14.22 2.72
N LEU A 180 -5.82 -13.75 1.49
CA LEU A 180 -6.70 -12.89 0.73
C LEU A 180 -7.03 -13.57 -0.59
N VAL A 181 -8.29 -13.43 -1.01
CA VAL A 181 -8.76 -13.84 -2.34
C VAL A 181 -9.54 -12.66 -2.90
N SER A 182 -9.17 -12.20 -4.09
CA SER A 182 -9.86 -11.12 -4.79
C SER A 182 -10.03 -11.45 -6.26
N GLN A 183 -10.92 -10.74 -6.93
CA GLN A 183 -11.11 -10.81 -8.38
C GLN A 183 -10.67 -9.49 -8.99
N LEU A 184 -9.83 -9.56 -10.03
CA LEU A 184 -9.46 -8.40 -10.82
C LEU A 184 -10.03 -8.53 -12.23
N PRO A 185 -10.41 -7.42 -12.88
CA PRO A 185 -10.94 -7.43 -14.24
C PRO A 185 -9.89 -7.84 -15.29
N VAL A 186 -8.60 -7.64 -14.98
CA VAL A 186 -7.43 -8.01 -15.79
C VAL A 186 -6.29 -8.48 -14.88
N SER A 187 -5.32 -9.20 -15.43
CA SER A 187 -4.15 -9.67 -14.68
C SER A 187 -3.15 -8.56 -14.37
N PHE A 188 -2.38 -8.73 -13.28
CA PHE A 188 -1.23 -7.90 -12.98
C PHE A 188 -0.18 -7.93 -14.09
N GLY A 189 -0.03 -9.05 -14.80
CA GLY A 189 0.86 -9.13 -15.96
C GLY A 189 0.48 -8.13 -17.07
N VAL A 190 -0.82 -8.04 -17.40
CA VAL A 190 -1.33 -7.07 -18.39
C VAL A 190 -1.15 -5.63 -17.88
N LEU A 191 -1.50 -5.37 -16.62
CA LEU A 191 -1.33 -4.05 -16.01
C LEU A 191 0.12 -3.62 -15.96
N ALA A 192 1.03 -4.53 -15.58
CA ALA A 192 2.45 -4.27 -15.53
C ALA A 192 2.96 -3.91 -16.92
N GLN A 193 2.61 -4.66 -17.96
CA GLN A 193 2.99 -4.31 -19.33
C GLN A 193 2.47 -2.94 -19.76
N ALA A 194 1.22 -2.61 -19.43
CA ALA A 194 0.62 -1.31 -19.76
C ALA A 194 1.32 -0.14 -19.05
N LEU A 195 1.75 -0.36 -17.80
CA LEU A 195 2.43 0.61 -16.93
C LEU A 195 3.97 0.51 -16.98
N PHE A 196 4.52 -0.19 -17.98
CA PHE A 196 5.96 -0.40 -18.17
C PHE A 196 6.67 -1.03 -16.96
N ASN A 197 6.02 -1.99 -16.32
CA ASN A 197 6.45 -2.76 -15.16
C ASN A 197 6.83 -1.85 -13.98
N PRO A 198 5.83 -1.23 -13.30
CA PRO A 198 6.09 -0.35 -12.17
C PRO A 198 6.64 -1.18 -11.00
N ALA A 199 7.92 -0.97 -10.69
CA ALA A 199 8.53 -1.56 -9.49
C ALA A 199 8.14 -0.73 -8.25
N PRO A 200 7.82 -1.36 -7.10
CA PRO A 200 7.46 -0.66 -5.88
C PRO A 200 8.47 0.43 -5.47
N GLU A 201 9.76 0.16 -5.62
CA GLU A 201 10.84 1.04 -5.19
C GLU A 201 10.96 2.30 -6.05
N THR A 202 10.56 2.23 -7.32
CA THR A 202 10.73 3.29 -8.32
C THR A 202 9.42 3.96 -8.73
N VAL A 203 8.27 3.46 -8.28
CA VAL A 203 6.96 3.91 -8.78
C VAL A 203 6.77 5.42 -8.62
N TRP A 204 7.18 5.98 -7.49
CA TRP A 204 7.03 7.42 -7.22
C TRP A 204 7.90 8.27 -8.14
N ASP A 205 9.13 7.86 -8.40
CA ASP A 205 10.03 8.54 -9.32
C ASP A 205 9.47 8.56 -10.75
N ARG A 206 8.84 7.46 -11.18
CA ARG A 206 8.15 7.40 -12.48
C ARG A 206 6.95 8.35 -12.56
N VAL A 207 6.17 8.47 -11.49
CA VAL A 207 5.08 9.46 -11.42
C VAL A 207 5.63 10.88 -11.55
N GLN A 208 6.72 11.20 -10.84
CA GLN A 208 7.33 12.53 -10.87
C GLN A 208 7.90 12.90 -12.24
N THR A 209 8.56 11.95 -12.89
CA THR A 209 9.21 12.17 -14.18
C THR A 209 8.26 12.04 -15.36
N LYS A 210 7.04 11.52 -15.14
CA LYS A 210 6.06 11.10 -16.15
C LYS A 210 6.64 10.18 -17.22
N HIS A 211 7.82 9.60 -17.00
CA HIS A 211 8.45 8.71 -17.95
C HIS A 211 7.64 7.41 -18.01
N SER A 212 7.14 7.09 -19.21
CA SER A 212 6.53 5.80 -19.51
C SER A 212 5.19 5.53 -18.81
N LEU A 213 4.44 6.56 -18.40
CA LEU A 213 3.07 6.41 -17.91
C LEU A 213 2.10 6.98 -18.94
N ASP A 214 1.39 6.11 -19.65
CA ASP A 214 0.47 6.47 -20.73
C ASP A 214 -0.98 6.11 -20.38
N GLN A 215 -1.80 7.14 -20.18
CA GLN A 215 -3.22 6.98 -19.87
C GLN A 215 -3.98 6.31 -21.01
N ALA A 216 -3.67 6.60 -22.29
CA ALA A 216 -4.38 6.02 -23.42
C ALA A 216 -4.20 4.50 -23.46
N ARG A 217 -3.02 4.02 -23.08
CA ARG A 217 -2.73 2.58 -22.97
C ARG A 217 -3.53 1.92 -21.85
N LEU A 218 -3.65 2.57 -20.69
CA LEU A 218 -4.53 2.09 -19.61
C LEU A 218 -6.00 2.08 -20.02
N GLU A 219 -6.47 3.11 -20.72
CA GLU A 219 -7.84 3.17 -21.22
C GLU A 219 -8.13 2.05 -22.22
N SER A 220 -7.14 1.69 -23.06
CA SER A 220 -7.24 0.54 -23.97
C SER A 220 -7.35 -0.79 -23.22
N VAL A 221 -6.57 -0.97 -22.14
CA VAL A 221 -6.69 -2.15 -21.26
C VAL A 221 -8.06 -2.19 -20.58
N ALA A 222 -8.52 -1.06 -20.04
CA ALA A 222 -9.80 -0.97 -19.35
C ALA A 222 -10.99 -1.24 -20.29
N SER A 223 -10.91 -0.78 -21.55
CA SER A 223 -11.98 -0.94 -22.54
C SER A 223 -11.90 -2.26 -23.32
N GLY A 224 -10.81 -3.02 -23.18
CA GLY A 224 -10.63 -4.31 -23.84
C GLY A 224 -11.52 -5.41 -23.28
N ALA A 225 -11.51 -6.58 -23.92
CA ALA A 225 -12.24 -7.75 -23.41
C ALA A 225 -11.73 -8.11 -22.01
N THR A 226 -12.61 -8.05 -21.02
CA THR A 226 -12.26 -8.42 -19.64
C THR A 226 -11.91 -9.91 -19.58
N LEU A 227 -10.70 -10.20 -19.12
CA LEU A 227 -10.23 -11.56 -18.83
C LEU A 227 -10.01 -11.62 -17.32
N PRO A 228 -11.10 -11.80 -16.54
CA PRO A 228 -11.02 -11.69 -15.10
C PRO A 228 -10.07 -12.75 -14.55
N VAL A 229 -9.31 -12.37 -13.53
CA VAL A 229 -8.44 -13.28 -12.80
C VAL A 229 -8.82 -13.30 -11.33
N THR A 230 -8.63 -14.45 -10.71
CA THR A 230 -8.69 -14.57 -9.26
C THR A 230 -7.27 -14.46 -8.72
N VAL A 231 -7.03 -13.45 -7.90
CA VAL A 231 -5.75 -13.25 -7.23
C VAL A 231 -5.85 -13.79 -5.81
N VAL A 232 -4.87 -14.61 -5.47
CA VAL A 232 -4.72 -15.18 -4.13
C VAL A 232 -3.43 -14.64 -3.54
N ALA A 233 -3.49 -14.13 -2.32
CA ALA A 233 -2.32 -13.67 -1.59
C ALA A 233 -2.29 -14.23 -0.18
N ARG A 234 -1.12 -14.64 0.31
CA ARG A 234 -0.92 -15.09 1.70
C ARG A 234 0.24 -14.30 2.31
N ALA A 235 -0.01 -13.66 3.45
CA ALA A 235 1.06 -13.00 4.19
C ALA A 235 2.04 -14.03 4.78
N GLN A 236 3.32 -13.70 4.77
CA GLN A 236 4.40 -14.50 5.33
C GLN A 236 5.37 -13.59 6.09
N VAL A 237 5.80 -14.01 7.27
CA VAL A 237 6.83 -13.30 8.02
C VAL A 237 8.19 -13.82 7.59
N LEU A 238 9.00 -12.95 6.96
CA LEU A 238 10.34 -13.30 6.48
C LEU A 238 11.40 -13.17 7.59
N GLY A 239 11.15 -12.34 8.59
CA GLY A 239 12.04 -12.16 9.72
C GLY A 239 11.56 -11.10 10.70
N ILE A 240 12.09 -11.17 11.92
CA ILE A 240 11.92 -10.17 12.97
C ILE A 240 13.32 -9.65 13.28
N GLN A 241 13.57 -8.38 12.97
CA GLN A 241 14.84 -7.71 13.27
C GLN A 241 14.64 -6.76 14.45
N GLY A 242 15.56 -6.71 15.41
CA GLY A 242 15.53 -5.68 16.44
C GLY A 242 16.08 -4.37 15.89
N GLN A 243 15.27 -3.30 15.83
CA GLN A 243 15.79 -1.97 15.53
C GLN A 243 15.79 -1.14 16.82
N ARG A 244 16.97 -0.68 17.25
CA ARG A 244 17.08 0.29 18.34
C ARG A 244 16.55 1.64 17.84
N GLY A 245 15.44 2.10 18.40
CA GLY A 245 14.95 3.45 18.20
C GLY A 245 15.82 4.47 18.93
N GLY A 246 15.67 5.75 18.57
CA GLY A 246 16.39 6.86 19.22
C GLY A 246 16.11 7.04 20.72
N SER A 247 15.07 6.38 21.25
CA SER A 247 14.72 6.35 22.68
C SER A 247 15.34 5.18 23.45
N GLY A 248 16.17 4.34 22.84
CA GLY A 248 16.75 3.15 23.47
C GLY A 248 15.83 1.93 23.52
N ALA A 249 14.54 2.07 23.19
CA ALA A 249 13.62 0.95 23.02
C ALA A 249 13.92 0.20 21.71
N VAL A 250 14.03 -1.14 21.79
CA VAL A 250 14.12 -2.01 20.60
C VAL A 250 12.71 -2.38 20.19
N ALA A 251 12.18 -1.73 19.15
CA ALA A 251 10.95 -2.18 18.52
C ALA A 251 11.29 -3.28 17.50
N PRO A 252 10.57 -4.42 17.50
CA PRO A 252 10.77 -5.44 16.49
C PRO A 252 10.29 -4.91 15.13
N LEU A 253 11.21 -4.87 14.17
CA LEU A 253 10.91 -4.61 12.78
C LEU A 253 10.50 -5.93 12.12
N ILE A 254 9.20 -6.04 11.86
CA ILE A 254 8.57 -7.25 11.33
C ILE A 254 8.44 -7.12 9.80
N HIS A 255 9.24 -7.92 9.10
CA HIS A 255 9.21 -8.01 7.64
C HIS A 255 8.14 -8.98 7.19
N VAL A 256 7.08 -8.45 6.58
CA VAL A 256 5.98 -9.23 6.01
C VAL A 256 6.05 -9.14 4.50
N SER A 257 6.08 -10.30 3.83
CA SER A 257 5.89 -10.42 2.38
C SER A 257 4.56 -11.09 2.07
N HIS A 258 4.16 -11.07 0.81
CA HIS A 258 2.97 -11.78 0.33
C HIS A 258 3.37 -12.74 -0.77
N LEU A 259 3.12 -14.03 -0.55
CA LEU A 259 3.09 -14.99 -1.64
C LEU A 259 1.82 -14.72 -2.46
N LYS A 260 1.95 -14.57 -3.77
CA LYS A 260 0.84 -14.24 -4.67
C LYS A 260 0.72 -15.26 -5.80
N MET A 261 -0.51 -15.53 -6.22
CA MET A 261 -0.83 -16.39 -7.37
C MET A 261 -2.02 -15.79 -8.12
N GLU A 262 -1.95 -15.77 -9.45
CA GLU A 262 -3.07 -15.39 -10.32
C GLU A 262 -3.63 -16.63 -11.01
N LEU A 263 -4.96 -16.75 -10.99
CA LEU A 263 -5.69 -17.84 -11.61
C LEU A 263 -6.59 -17.26 -12.69
N SER A 264 -6.51 -17.81 -13.91
CA SER A 264 -7.42 -17.42 -14.98
C SER A 264 -8.87 -17.73 -14.62
N GLY A 265 -9.75 -16.74 -14.80
CA GLY A 265 -11.18 -16.82 -14.55
C GLY A 265 -11.61 -16.47 -13.12
N ARG A 266 -12.92 -16.57 -12.88
CA ARG A 266 -13.54 -16.33 -11.57
C ARG A 266 -13.58 -17.62 -10.76
N LYS A 267 -12.56 -17.81 -9.92
CA LYS A 267 -12.27 -19.04 -9.16
C LYS A 267 -12.28 -18.83 -7.65
N ALA A 268 -12.74 -17.67 -7.17
CA ALA A 268 -12.82 -17.38 -5.73
C ALA A 268 -13.69 -18.40 -4.95
N SER A 269 -14.74 -18.94 -5.59
CA SER A 269 -15.61 -19.98 -5.02
C SER A 269 -14.87 -21.26 -4.61
N LEU A 270 -13.73 -21.57 -5.22
CA LEU A 270 -12.89 -22.71 -4.86
C LEU A 270 -12.41 -22.62 -3.40
N PHE A 271 -12.09 -21.40 -2.94
CA PHE A 271 -11.62 -21.18 -1.58
C PHE A 271 -12.77 -21.18 -0.57
N HIS A 272 -13.96 -20.75 -0.98
CA HIS A 272 -15.17 -20.84 -0.14
C HIS A 272 -15.61 -22.28 0.12
N ALA A 273 -15.22 -23.23 -0.73
CA ALA A 273 -15.48 -24.65 -0.50
C ALA A 273 -14.64 -25.25 0.65
N ILE A 274 -13.54 -24.60 1.06
CA ILE A 274 -12.65 -25.10 2.11
C ILE A 274 -13.20 -24.73 3.48
N LYS A 275 -13.87 -25.69 4.12
CA LYS A 275 -14.55 -25.51 5.41
C LYS A 275 -13.70 -25.86 6.64
N GLY A 276 -12.58 -26.56 6.46
CA GLY A 276 -11.68 -26.92 7.57
C GLY A 276 -11.91 -28.30 8.19
N ASP A 277 -12.94 -29.02 7.76
CA ASP A 277 -13.39 -30.31 8.29
C ASP A 277 -13.25 -31.48 7.29
N GLN A 278 -12.81 -31.20 6.07
CA GLN A 278 -12.71 -32.16 4.97
C GLN A 278 -11.25 -32.41 4.56
N LYS A 279 -10.92 -33.65 4.23
CA LYS A 279 -9.65 -34.03 3.61
C LYS A 279 -9.72 -33.78 2.11
N LEU A 280 -8.57 -33.79 1.43
CA LEU A 280 -8.51 -33.63 -0.03
C LEU A 280 -9.39 -34.66 -0.77
N THR A 281 -9.43 -35.90 -0.28
CA THR A 281 -10.20 -37.00 -0.88
C THR A 281 -11.71 -36.83 -0.77
N ASP A 282 -12.17 -35.97 0.14
CA ASP A 282 -13.59 -35.76 0.42
C ASP A 282 -14.20 -34.72 -0.52
N TYR A 283 -13.36 -34.02 -1.30
CA TYR A 283 -13.79 -33.08 -2.32
C TYR A 283 -14.10 -33.78 -3.66
N PRO A 284 -15.02 -33.23 -4.48
CA PRO A 284 -15.26 -33.69 -5.84
C PRO A 284 -13.98 -33.80 -6.67
N ALA A 285 -13.89 -34.81 -7.53
CA ALA A 285 -12.66 -35.15 -8.27
C ALA A 285 -12.10 -33.97 -9.10
N GLU A 286 -12.99 -33.14 -9.64
CA GLU A 286 -12.66 -31.92 -10.38
C GLU A 286 -11.97 -30.84 -9.51
N LEU A 287 -12.18 -30.85 -8.20
CA LEU A 287 -11.58 -29.91 -7.26
C LEU A 287 -10.27 -30.42 -6.64
N GLN A 288 -10.05 -31.74 -6.62
CA GLN A 288 -8.88 -32.33 -5.97
C GLN A 288 -7.56 -31.86 -6.59
N LYS A 289 -7.47 -31.82 -7.92
CA LYS A 289 -6.24 -31.37 -8.62
C LYS A 289 -5.93 -29.88 -8.36
N PRO A 290 -6.88 -28.94 -8.53
CA PRO A 290 -6.66 -27.54 -8.16
C PRO A 290 -6.29 -27.35 -6.68
N LEU A 291 -7.02 -28.00 -5.75
CA LEU A 291 -6.73 -27.91 -4.31
C LEU A 291 -5.33 -28.43 -4.00
N ARG A 292 -4.91 -29.51 -4.66
CA ARG A 292 -3.55 -30.04 -4.52
C ARG A 292 -2.49 -29.01 -4.93
N GLN A 293 -2.69 -28.31 -6.04
CA GLN A 293 -1.79 -27.25 -6.48
C GLN A 293 -1.71 -26.11 -5.45
N PHE A 294 -2.83 -25.75 -4.80
CA PHE A 294 -2.82 -24.74 -3.75
C PHE A 294 -2.10 -25.20 -2.48
N ILE A 295 -2.19 -26.49 -2.13
CA ILE A 295 -1.40 -27.06 -1.02
C ILE A 295 0.09 -27.00 -1.35
N ASP A 296 0.48 -27.49 -2.52
CA ASP A 296 1.88 -27.54 -2.95
C ASP A 296 2.49 -26.13 -3.06
N ALA A 297 1.68 -25.14 -3.46
CA ALA A 297 2.06 -23.73 -3.50
C ALA A 297 1.95 -23.02 -2.13
N GLY A 298 1.49 -23.68 -1.06
CA GLY A 298 1.43 -23.09 0.28
C GLY A 298 0.27 -22.11 0.52
N PHE A 299 -0.77 -22.13 -0.30
CA PHE A 299 -1.99 -21.34 -0.13
C PHE A 299 -3.07 -22.06 0.69
N VAL A 300 -3.01 -23.39 0.77
CA VAL A 300 -3.88 -24.21 1.64
C VAL A 300 -2.98 -24.96 2.62
N ALA A 301 -3.36 -24.97 3.89
CA ALA A 301 -2.63 -25.66 4.95
C ALA A 301 -3.39 -26.93 5.37
N LEU A 302 -2.74 -27.75 6.18
CA LEU A 302 -3.34 -28.95 6.76
C LEU A 302 -3.48 -28.79 8.27
N LYS A 303 -4.55 -29.37 8.83
CA LYS A 303 -4.83 -29.43 10.28
C LYS A 303 -4.88 -30.87 10.77
#